data_AF-A0A9W7IWZ5-F1
#
_entry.id   AF-A0A9W7IWZ5-F1
#
_cell.length_a   1.000
_cell.length_b   1.000
_cell.length_c   1.000
_cell.angle_alpha   90.00
_cell.angle_beta   90.00
_cell.angle_gamma   90.00
#
_symmetry.space_group_name_H-M   'P 1'
#
loop_
_entity.id
_entity.type
_entity.pdbx_description
1 polymer ?
#
loop_
_entity_poly.entity_id
_entity_poly.type
_entity_poly.pdbx_seq_one_letter_code
_entity_poly.pdbx_strand_id
1 'polypeptide(L)'
;MGALLSCLQRADDPTAPLIFPSLGSAAPNPNLPLEIQSIFSSIPNVLRSAFNTVSDFRWSLLKSTFVEDDKSLIRSGVAGVEFKPVVISTITFSLDHIKQIKTKLGVTINDVITGTLFLGIRLYMQGTLGGRNELNNEHSTAVLLLNTRIIGGVNSVKEMLETDPESAWGNRFVFLHVTLPELSSAETRNPLDFVWKAQKLIQRKRNSGAVFSYWPASGVVEEIYRP
;
A
#
# COMPACT_ATOMS: atom_id res chain seq x y z
N MET A 1 3.05 -12.05 10.05
CA MET A 1 4.43 -12.21 9.53
C MET A 1 5.37 -12.75 10.61
N GLY A 2 5.67 -12.03 11.70
CA GLY A 2 6.58 -12.54 12.75
C GLY A 2 6.22 -13.91 13.32
N ALA A 3 4.93 -14.17 13.56
CA ALA A 3 4.39 -15.49 13.94
C ALA A 3 4.78 -16.61 12.96
N LEU A 4 4.43 -16.45 11.69
CA LEU A 4 4.70 -17.43 10.64
C LEU A 4 6.21 -17.62 10.46
N LEU A 5 6.98 -16.53 10.49
CA LEU A 5 8.43 -16.57 10.39
C LEU A 5 9.06 -17.28 11.60
N SER A 6 8.50 -17.19 12.81
CA SER A 6 8.98 -17.93 13.97
C SER A 6 8.78 -19.45 13.87
N CYS A 7 7.86 -19.89 13.01
CA CYS A 7 7.65 -21.30 12.71
C CYS A 7 8.59 -21.84 11.63
N LEU A 8 9.37 -20.97 10.97
CA LEU A 8 10.28 -21.34 9.91
C LEU A 8 11.70 -21.55 10.47
N GLN A 9 12.42 -22.50 9.90
CA GLN A 9 13.83 -22.77 10.20
C GLN A 9 14.69 -22.32 9.02
N ARG A 10 15.95 -21.99 9.32
CA ARG A 10 16.95 -21.72 8.30
C ARG A 10 17.22 -22.99 7.48
N ALA A 11 17.30 -22.83 6.16
CA ALA A 11 17.56 -23.95 5.25
C ALA A 11 19.01 -24.44 5.33
N ASP A 12 19.94 -23.56 5.73
CA ASP A 12 21.37 -23.86 5.88
C ASP A 12 21.73 -24.39 7.28
N ASP A 13 21.04 -23.94 8.33
CA ASP A 13 21.19 -24.46 9.69
C ASP A 13 19.85 -24.47 10.44
N PRO A 14 19.17 -25.62 10.57
CA PRO A 14 17.87 -25.73 11.24
C PRO A 14 17.89 -25.36 12.72
N THR A 15 19.07 -25.37 13.36
CA THR A 15 19.24 -25.09 14.79
C THR A 15 19.40 -23.60 15.09
N ALA A 16 19.75 -22.80 14.09
CA ALA A 16 19.92 -21.37 14.23
C ALA A 16 18.60 -20.61 13.99
N PRO A 17 18.24 -19.64 14.84
CA PRO A 17 17.04 -18.84 14.65
C PRO A 17 17.14 -18.00 13.37
N LEU A 18 15.98 -17.68 12.78
CA LEU A 18 15.92 -16.74 11.65
C LEU A 18 16.35 -15.34 12.11
N ILE A 19 17.44 -14.85 11.53
CA ILE A 19 17.97 -13.52 11.80
C ILE A 19 17.37 -12.55 10.78
N PHE A 20 16.64 -11.55 11.27
CA PHE A 20 16.21 -10.43 10.43
C PHE A 20 17.26 -9.33 10.49
N PRO A 21 17.62 -8.70 9.37
CA PRO A 21 18.45 -7.50 9.40
C PRO A 21 17.72 -6.44 10.23
N SER A 22 18.40 -5.91 11.25
CA SER A 22 17.89 -4.75 11.97
C SER A 22 17.80 -3.59 10.99
N LEU A 23 16.64 -2.92 10.98
CA LEU A 23 16.50 -1.68 10.24
C LEU A 23 17.31 -0.65 11.02
N GLY A 24 18.59 -0.50 10.67
CA GLY A 24 19.45 0.51 11.27
C GLY A 24 18.80 1.88 11.08
N SER A 25 18.27 2.45 12.16
CA SER A 25 18.04 3.88 12.22
C SER A 25 19.39 4.52 11.94
N ALA A 26 19.52 5.23 10.81
CA ALA A 26 20.69 6.05 10.57
C ALA A 26 20.86 6.95 11.80
N ALA A 27 21.96 6.76 12.55
CA ALA A 27 22.27 7.61 13.68
C ALA A 27 22.31 9.07 13.20
N PRO A 28 21.69 10.02 13.90
CA PRO A 28 21.84 11.42 13.55
C PRO A 28 23.32 11.76 13.63
N ASN A 29 23.91 12.21 12.52
CA ASN A 29 25.28 12.72 12.52
C ASN A 29 25.33 13.93 13.47
N PRO A 30 26.12 13.89 14.56
CA PRO A 30 26.10 14.93 15.60
C PRO A 30 26.77 16.25 15.17
N ASN A 31 27.27 16.35 13.93
CA ASN A 31 28.12 17.45 13.46
C ASN A 31 27.52 18.22 12.27
N LEU A 32 26.24 18.61 12.31
CA LEU A 32 25.70 19.58 11.37
C LEU A 32 25.31 20.87 12.10
N PRO A 33 25.91 22.03 11.78
CA PRO A 33 25.50 23.31 12.34
C PRO A 33 24.02 23.56 12.06
N LEU A 34 23.26 23.92 13.10
CA LEU A 34 21.87 24.34 13.02
C LEU A 34 21.76 25.64 12.19
N GLU A 35 21.59 25.50 10.87
CA GLU A 35 21.22 26.59 9.98
C GLU A 35 19.75 26.95 10.19
N ILE A 36 19.52 28.00 10.98
CA ILE A 36 18.20 28.61 11.26
C ILE A 36 17.50 29.12 9.97
N GLN A 37 18.20 29.19 8.83
CA GLN A 37 17.69 29.61 7.54
C GLN A 37 16.80 28.55 6.82
N SER A 38 16.83 27.29 7.28
CA SER A 38 16.08 26.16 6.68
C SER A 38 14.62 26.05 7.15
N ILE A 39 14.28 26.67 8.28
CA ILE A 39 12.95 26.49 8.90
C ILE A 39 11.86 27.23 8.09
N PHE A 40 12.13 28.45 7.61
CA PHE A 40 11.15 29.24 6.86
C PHE A 40 10.87 28.72 5.44
N SER A 41 11.85 28.13 4.76
CA SER A 41 11.65 27.49 3.45
C SER A 41 10.92 26.15 3.55
N SER A 42 10.87 25.55 4.74
CA SER A 42 10.22 24.27 5.02
C SER A 42 8.75 24.39 5.40
N ILE A 43 8.31 25.54 5.94
CA ILE A 43 6.89 25.80 6.31
C ILE A 43 5.89 25.50 5.18
N PRO A 44 6.07 25.98 3.92
CA PRO A 44 5.12 25.68 2.85
C PRO A 44 5.07 24.20 2.51
N ASN A 45 6.20 23.48 2.61
CA ASN A 45 6.25 22.04 2.39
C ASN A 45 5.55 21.26 3.51
N VAL A 46 5.71 21.70 4.77
CA VAL A 46 5.03 21.13 5.94
C VAL A 46 3.51 21.35 5.85
N LEU A 47 3.06 22.57 5.54
CA LEU A 47 1.64 22.89 5.37
C LEU A 47 1.02 22.12 4.19
N ARG A 48 1.72 22.01 3.06
CA ARG A 48 1.29 21.21 1.91
C ARG A 48 1.19 19.72 2.28
N SER A 49 2.13 19.21 3.08
CA SER A 49 2.10 17.84 3.58
C SER A 49 0.91 17.59 4.53
N ALA A 50 0.66 18.51 5.46
CA ALA A 50 -0.48 18.45 6.37
C ALA A 50 -1.82 18.55 5.62
N PHE A 51 -1.92 19.43 4.61
CA PHE A 51 -3.12 19.53 3.79
C PHE A 51 -3.36 18.27 2.94
N ASN A 52 -2.31 17.72 2.33
CA ASN A 52 -2.40 16.43 1.62
C ASN A 52 -2.86 15.32 2.57
N THR A 53 -2.33 15.30 3.80
CA THR A 53 -2.72 14.38 4.87
C THR A 53 -4.21 14.45 5.19
N VAL A 54 -4.72 15.64 5.50
CA VAL A 54 -6.14 15.83 5.82
C VAL A 54 -7.01 15.50 4.61
N SER A 55 -6.62 15.92 3.40
CA SER A 55 -7.35 15.64 2.16
C SER A 55 -7.42 14.13 1.87
N ASP A 56 -6.31 13.42 2.01
CA ASP A 56 -6.25 11.97 1.78
C ASP A 56 -7.03 11.18 2.82
N PHE A 57 -6.97 11.61 4.09
CA PHE A 57 -7.77 11.04 5.16
C PHE A 57 -9.27 11.25 4.90
N ARG A 58 -9.69 12.49 4.61
CA ARG A 58 -11.08 12.80 4.26
C ARG A 58 -11.56 12.05 3.03
N TRP A 59 -10.75 11.95 1.99
CA TRP A 59 -11.04 11.15 0.79
C TRP A 59 -11.24 9.67 1.14
N SER A 60 -10.37 9.11 1.98
CA SER A 60 -10.47 7.72 2.41
C SER A 60 -11.73 7.46 3.22
N LEU A 61 -12.11 8.37 4.12
CA LEU A 61 -13.37 8.29 4.87
C LEU A 61 -14.58 8.36 3.93
N LEU A 62 -14.59 9.32 2.99
CA LEU A 62 -15.67 9.50 2.01
C LEU A 62 -15.82 8.27 1.13
N LYS A 63 -14.72 7.69 0.62
CA LYS A 63 -14.75 6.46 -0.17
C LYS A 63 -15.22 5.25 0.63
N SER A 64 -14.93 5.18 1.93
CA SER A 64 -15.39 4.06 2.75
C SER A 64 -16.88 4.12 3.11
N THR A 65 -17.53 5.29 3.00
CA THR A 65 -18.87 5.51 3.58
C THR A 65 -19.92 6.03 2.60
N PHE A 66 -19.56 6.96 1.71
CA PHE A 66 -20.53 7.70 0.90
C PHE A 66 -20.27 7.67 -0.60
N VAL A 67 -19.02 7.48 -1.04
CA VAL A 67 -18.66 7.61 -2.45
C VAL A 67 -18.41 6.24 -3.05
N GLU A 68 -19.37 5.75 -3.81
CA GLU A 68 -19.21 4.51 -4.57
C GLU A 68 -18.28 4.71 -5.79
N ASP A 69 -17.70 3.62 -6.26
CA ASP A 69 -17.05 3.57 -7.56
C ASP A 69 -18.09 3.44 -8.68
N ASP A 70 -17.71 3.86 -9.88
CA ASP A 70 -18.57 3.78 -11.06
C ASP A 70 -18.92 2.32 -11.36
N LYS A 71 -20.12 2.08 -11.91
CA LYS A 71 -20.45 0.77 -12.47
C LYS A 71 -19.49 0.49 -13.61
N SER A 72 -18.79 -0.64 -13.50
CA SER A 72 -17.71 -1.02 -14.41
C SER A 72 -17.69 -2.53 -14.62
N LEU A 73 -16.85 -3.00 -15.54
CA LEU A 73 -16.66 -4.43 -15.78
C LEU A 73 -16.15 -5.20 -14.55
N ILE A 74 -15.52 -4.50 -13.60
CA ILE A 74 -15.08 -5.06 -12.33
C ILE A 74 -16.07 -4.81 -11.18
N ARG A 75 -17.00 -3.86 -11.32
CA ARG A 75 -18.04 -3.52 -10.34
C ARG A 75 -19.42 -3.51 -11.00
N SER A 76 -20.20 -4.56 -10.79
CA SER A 76 -21.56 -4.68 -11.34
C SER A 76 -22.56 -3.66 -10.77
N GLY A 77 -22.37 -3.21 -9.52
CA GLY A 77 -23.30 -2.32 -8.82
C GLY A 77 -24.66 -2.96 -8.51
N VAL A 78 -24.74 -4.30 -8.50
CA VAL A 78 -25.94 -5.07 -8.13
C VAL A 78 -25.77 -5.59 -6.71
N ALA A 79 -26.78 -5.40 -5.85
CA ALA A 79 -26.76 -5.90 -4.47
C ALA A 79 -26.77 -7.44 -4.43
N GLY A 80 -26.12 -8.02 -3.42
CA GLY A 80 -26.10 -9.48 -3.19
C GLY A 80 -25.12 -10.24 -4.08
N VAL A 81 -24.19 -9.56 -4.76
CA VAL A 81 -23.10 -10.20 -5.52
C VAL A 81 -22.10 -10.90 -4.59
N GLU A 82 -22.01 -10.44 -3.35
CA GLU A 82 -21.19 -10.99 -2.27
C GLU A 82 -21.62 -12.41 -1.85
N PHE A 83 -22.86 -12.81 -2.14
CA PHE A 83 -23.39 -14.15 -1.84
C PHE A 83 -23.31 -15.12 -3.03
N LYS A 84 -22.82 -14.66 -4.18
CA LYS A 84 -22.67 -15.52 -5.36
C LYS A 84 -21.44 -16.42 -5.24
N PRO A 85 -21.44 -17.60 -5.89
CA PRO A 85 -20.26 -18.46 -5.93
C PRO A 85 -19.03 -17.72 -6.46
N VAL A 86 -17.90 -17.88 -5.77
CA VAL A 86 -16.62 -17.24 -6.14
C VAL A 86 -15.72 -18.27 -6.82
N VAL A 87 -15.16 -17.91 -7.97
CA VAL A 87 -14.11 -18.69 -8.64
C VAL A 87 -12.77 -18.00 -8.41
N ILE A 88 -11.81 -18.75 -7.87
CA ILE A 88 -10.45 -18.25 -7.65
C ILE A 88 -9.57 -18.76 -8.78
N SER A 89 -8.88 -17.84 -9.45
CA SER A 89 -7.90 -18.14 -10.50
C SER A 89 -6.51 -17.69 -10.06
N THR A 90 -5.50 -18.47 -10.43
CA THR A 90 -4.10 -18.17 -10.10
C THR A 90 -3.34 -17.77 -11.36
N ILE A 91 -2.66 -16.62 -11.30
CA ILE A 91 -1.77 -16.14 -12.35
C ILE A 91 -0.35 -16.11 -11.77
N THR A 92 0.59 -16.69 -12.49
CA THR A 92 2.00 -16.75 -12.09
C THR A 92 2.84 -15.79 -12.93
N PHE A 93 3.69 -15.01 -12.28
CA PHE A 93 4.63 -14.10 -12.94
C PHE A 93 6.08 -14.52 -12.65
N SER A 94 6.96 -14.36 -13.63
CA SER A 94 8.39 -14.59 -13.45
C SER A 94 8.99 -13.55 -12.50
N LEU A 95 9.64 -14.02 -11.44
CA LEU A 95 10.35 -13.17 -10.49
C LEU A 95 11.49 -12.40 -11.18
N ASP A 96 12.13 -12.99 -12.19
CA ASP A 96 13.24 -12.35 -12.89
C ASP A 96 12.76 -11.15 -13.72
N HIS A 97 11.59 -11.27 -14.36
CA HIS A 97 10.97 -10.14 -15.05
C HIS A 97 10.58 -9.03 -14.07
N ILE A 98 10.01 -9.39 -12.92
CA ILE A 98 9.68 -8.42 -11.87
C ILE A 98 10.94 -7.70 -11.38
N LYS A 99 12.04 -8.42 -11.18
CA LYS A 99 13.34 -7.84 -10.79
C LYS A 99 13.89 -6.92 -11.87
N GLN A 100 13.77 -7.26 -13.15
CA GLN A 100 14.21 -6.40 -14.25
C GLN A 100 13.40 -5.10 -14.33
N ILE A 101 12.08 -5.16 -14.12
CA ILE A 101 11.23 -3.95 -14.10
C ILE A 101 11.60 -3.10 -12.87
N LYS A 102 11.79 -3.74 -11.71
CA LYS A 102 12.23 -3.11 -10.48
C LYS A 102 13.53 -2.32 -10.70
N THR A 103 14.54 -2.92 -11.31
CA THR A 103 15.84 -2.25 -11.55
C THR A 103 15.71 -1.12 -12.57
N LYS A 104 14.94 -1.29 -13.64
CA LYS A 104 14.71 -0.24 -14.65
C LYS A 104 13.99 0.99 -14.07
N LEU A 105 13.02 0.77 -13.19
CA LEU A 105 12.23 1.84 -12.60
C LEU A 105 12.82 2.40 -11.29
N GLY A 106 13.75 1.68 -10.64
CA GLY A 106 14.28 2.07 -9.33
C GLY A 106 13.23 2.02 -8.20
N VAL A 107 12.30 1.07 -8.26
CA VAL A 107 11.17 0.92 -7.31
C VAL A 107 11.25 -0.37 -6.50
N THR A 108 10.25 -0.69 -5.67
CA THR A 108 10.19 -1.96 -4.93
C THR A 108 9.45 -3.06 -5.69
N ILE A 109 9.60 -4.32 -5.26
CA ILE A 109 8.86 -5.46 -5.84
C ILE A 109 7.34 -5.26 -5.72
N ASN A 110 6.87 -4.77 -4.56
CA ASN A 110 5.45 -4.51 -4.32
C ASN A 110 4.91 -3.42 -5.26
N ASP A 111 5.71 -2.39 -5.56
CA ASP A 111 5.33 -1.33 -6.49
C ASP A 111 5.16 -1.90 -7.91
N VAL A 112 6.08 -2.77 -8.35
CA VAL A 112 6.00 -3.43 -9.67
C VAL A 112 4.77 -4.30 -9.77
N ILE A 113 4.52 -5.16 -8.77
CA ILE A 113 3.37 -6.07 -8.77
C ILE A 113 2.07 -5.27 -8.78
N THR A 114 1.95 -4.28 -7.89
CA THR A 114 0.73 -3.47 -7.78
C THR A 114 0.47 -2.67 -9.05
N GLY A 115 1.51 -2.04 -9.62
CA GLY A 115 1.38 -1.31 -10.88
C GLY A 115 1.01 -2.22 -12.05
N THR A 116 1.55 -3.44 -12.09
CA THR A 116 1.20 -4.44 -13.11
C THR A 116 -0.25 -4.89 -12.98
N LEU A 117 -0.74 -5.12 -11.75
CA LEU A 117 -2.15 -5.45 -11.50
C LEU A 117 -3.09 -4.31 -11.92
N PHE A 118 -2.76 -3.06 -11.56
CA PHE A 118 -3.56 -1.90 -11.96
C PHE A 118 -3.60 -1.75 -13.48
N LEU A 119 -2.48 -1.95 -14.16
CA LEU A 119 -2.43 -1.93 -15.62
C LEU A 119 -3.30 -3.05 -16.21
N GLY A 120 -3.18 -4.27 -15.70
CA GLY A 120 -3.99 -5.41 -16.13
C GLY A 120 -5.49 -5.15 -15.97
N ILE A 121 -5.91 -4.55 -14.86
CA ILE A 121 -7.31 -4.16 -14.62
C ILE A 121 -7.77 -3.11 -15.64
N ARG A 122 -6.96 -2.07 -15.90
CA ARG A 122 -7.30 -1.05 -16.91
C ARG A 122 -7.39 -1.63 -18.32
N LEU A 123 -6.46 -2.51 -18.69
CA LEU A 123 -6.50 -3.22 -19.97
C LEU A 123 -7.72 -4.13 -20.08
N TYR A 124 -8.12 -4.81 -19.00
CA TYR A 124 -9.34 -5.62 -18.97
C TYR A 124 -10.60 -4.77 -19.15
N MET A 125 -10.68 -3.63 -18.47
CA MET A 125 -11.78 -2.67 -18.61
C MET A 125 -11.86 -2.08 -20.03
N GLN A 126 -10.73 -1.92 -20.70
CA GLN A 126 -10.65 -1.44 -22.08
C GLN A 126 -11.00 -2.53 -23.11
N GLY A 127 -10.46 -3.75 -22.96
CA GLY A 127 -10.52 -4.81 -23.97
C GLY A 127 -11.89 -5.45 -24.17
N THR A 128 -12.81 -5.30 -23.22
CA THR A 128 -14.12 -5.96 -23.26
C THR A 128 -15.22 -5.08 -23.88
N LEU A 129 -14.97 -3.78 -24.06
CA LEU A 129 -15.87 -2.82 -24.72
C LEU A 129 -15.44 -2.63 -26.18
N GLY A 130 -15.74 -3.61 -27.02
CA GLY A 130 -15.28 -3.71 -28.41
C GLY A 130 -15.31 -2.38 -29.18
N GLY A 131 -14.13 -1.97 -29.67
CA GLY A 131 -13.98 -1.06 -30.81
C GLY A 131 -14.20 0.44 -30.58
N ARG A 132 -14.46 0.92 -29.36
CA ARG A 132 -14.42 2.37 -29.10
C ARG A 132 -12.98 2.81 -28.84
N ASN A 133 -12.48 3.75 -29.64
CA ASN A 133 -11.17 4.41 -29.43
C ASN A 133 -11.12 5.29 -28.16
N GLU A 134 -12.09 5.15 -27.25
CA GLU A 134 -12.19 5.90 -26.00
C GLU A 134 -11.69 5.03 -24.85
N LEU A 135 -10.70 5.55 -24.13
CA LEU A 135 -10.13 4.89 -22.96
C LEU A 135 -11.19 4.86 -21.85
N ASN A 136 -11.61 3.66 -21.43
CA ASN A 136 -12.52 3.53 -20.29
C ASN A 136 -11.76 3.74 -18.97
N ASN A 137 -11.91 4.93 -18.41
CA ASN A 137 -11.29 5.37 -17.17
C ASN A 137 -12.31 5.55 -16.03
N GLU A 138 -13.42 4.79 -16.07
CA GLU A 138 -14.39 4.69 -14.95
C GLU A 138 -13.67 4.66 -13.59
N HIS A 139 -14.19 5.44 -12.65
CA HIS A 139 -13.59 5.62 -11.33
C HIS A 139 -13.60 4.28 -10.60
N SER A 140 -12.39 3.80 -10.33
CA SER A 140 -12.14 2.53 -9.64
C SER A 140 -11.12 2.76 -8.54
N THR A 141 -11.34 2.15 -7.37
CA THR A 141 -10.52 2.28 -6.18
C THR A 141 -9.99 0.92 -5.77
N ALA A 142 -8.67 0.82 -5.65
CA ALA A 142 -8.02 -0.33 -5.02
C ALA A 142 -7.86 -0.07 -3.51
N VAL A 143 -8.02 -1.14 -2.73
CA VAL A 143 -7.72 -1.13 -1.30
C VAL A 143 -6.43 -1.91 -1.08
N LEU A 144 -5.37 -1.20 -0.69
CA LEU A 144 -4.07 -1.79 -0.36
C LEU A 144 -3.93 -1.93 1.15
N LEU A 145 -3.45 -3.08 1.62
CA LEU A 145 -3.19 -3.30 3.05
C LEU A 145 -1.74 -2.97 3.37
N LEU A 146 -1.54 -2.06 4.32
CA LEU A 146 -0.22 -1.69 4.82
C LEU A 146 -0.02 -2.26 6.22
N ASN A 147 1.09 -2.96 6.45
CA ASN A 147 1.49 -3.39 7.78
C ASN A 147 2.01 -2.19 8.58
N THR A 148 1.39 -1.87 9.71
CA THR A 148 1.78 -0.72 10.55
C THR A 148 2.95 -1.02 11.49
N ARG A 149 3.37 -2.29 11.63
CA ARG A 149 4.55 -2.67 12.43
C ARG A 149 5.87 -2.20 11.86
N ILE A 150 5.91 -1.79 10.58
CA ILE A 150 7.13 -1.26 9.94
C ILE A 150 7.69 -0.03 10.70
N ILE A 151 6.84 0.66 11.47
CA ILE A 151 7.22 1.85 12.24
C ILE A 151 7.92 1.49 13.57
N GLY A 152 7.72 0.28 14.11
CA GLY A 152 8.26 -0.16 15.41
C GLY A 152 9.26 -1.32 15.34
N GLY A 153 9.65 -1.78 14.15
CA GLY A 153 10.52 -2.94 13.99
C GLY A 153 9.77 -4.28 13.93
N VAL A 154 10.52 -5.36 13.70
CA VAL A 154 10.00 -6.73 13.66
C VAL A 154 10.31 -7.40 15.00
N ASN A 155 9.33 -7.44 15.90
CA ASN A 155 9.50 -8.05 17.21
C ASN A 155 9.32 -9.57 17.12
N SER A 156 9.99 -10.31 18.02
CA SER A 156 9.75 -11.74 18.17
C SER A 156 8.36 -12.00 18.78
N VAL A 157 7.80 -13.19 18.55
CA VAL A 157 6.50 -13.58 19.15
C VAL A 157 6.53 -13.47 20.67
N LYS A 158 7.67 -13.85 21.26
CA LYS A 158 7.89 -13.79 22.70
C LYS A 158 7.83 -12.35 23.21
N GLU A 159 8.52 -11.42 22.55
CA GLU A 159 8.47 -9.98 22.86
C GLU A 159 7.06 -9.40 22.68
N MET A 160 6.31 -9.83 21.66
CA MET A 160 4.95 -9.35 21.39
C MET A 160 3.92 -9.79 22.45
N LEU A 161 4.26 -10.75 23.32
CA LEU A 161 3.39 -11.33 24.35
C LEU A 161 3.79 -10.90 25.77
N GLU A 162 4.78 -10.02 25.91
CA GLU A 162 5.15 -9.45 27.21
C GLU A 162 4.07 -8.48 27.73
N THR A 163 4.13 -8.13 29.02
CA THR A 163 3.10 -7.35 29.72
C THR A 163 2.99 -5.89 29.25
N ASP A 164 4.07 -5.35 28.66
CA ASP A 164 4.12 -4.01 28.06
C ASP A 164 5.00 -4.01 26.79
N PRO A 165 4.51 -4.58 25.68
CA PRO A 165 5.32 -4.77 24.48
C PRO A 165 5.29 -3.52 23.60
N GLU A 166 6.44 -3.11 23.03
CA GLU A 166 6.49 -2.02 22.04
C GLU A 166 5.57 -2.26 20.83
N SER A 167 5.30 -3.53 20.52
CA SER A 167 4.30 -3.94 19.53
C SER A 167 3.55 -5.19 20.00
N ALA A 168 2.31 -5.02 20.45
CA ALA A 168 1.48 -6.14 20.88
C ALA A 168 1.15 -7.13 19.73
N TRP A 169 0.96 -8.39 20.13
CA TRP A 169 0.43 -9.43 19.25
C TRP A 169 -0.97 -9.07 18.72
N GLY A 170 -1.27 -9.45 17.48
CA GLY A 170 -2.57 -9.17 16.84
C GLY A 170 -2.48 -8.59 15.43
N ASN A 171 -3.61 -8.17 14.89
CA ASN A 171 -3.71 -7.57 13.55
C ASN A 171 -3.36 -6.08 13.61
N ARG A 172 -2.29 -5.71 12.91
CA ARG A 172 -1.80 -4.32 12.84
C ARG A 172 -1.60 -3.94 11.39
N PHE A 173 -2.68 -3.53 10.75
CA PHE A 173 -2.66 -3.05 9.37
C PHE A 173 -3.62 -1.88 9.19
N VAL A 174 -3.38 -1.08 8.15
CA VAL A 174 -4.25 0.02 7.74
C VAL A 174 -4.66 -0.20 6.28
N PHE A 175 -5.92 0.11 5.98
CA PHE A 175 -6.44 0.14 4.62
C PHE A 175 -6.07 1.46 3.94
N LEU A 176 -5.43 1.36 2.78
CA LEU A 176 -5.09 2.49 1.95
C LEU A 176 -5.95 2.47 0.68
N HIS A 177 -6.86 3.42 0.57
CA HIS A 177 -7.66 3.63 -0.62
C HIS A 177 -6.83 4.36 -1.69
N VAL A 178 -6.57 3.69 -2.81
CA VAL A 178 -5.81 4.22 -3.93
C VAL A 178 -6.66 4.16 -5.18
N THR A 179 -6.94 5.33 -5.75
CA THR A 179 -7.62 5.43 -7.05
C THR A 179 -6.74 4.81 -8.13
N LEU A 180 -7.31 3.94 -8.98
CA LEU A 180 -6.59 3.37 -10.10
C LEU A 180 -6.16 4.50 -11.05
N PRO A 181 -4.89 4.58 -11.45
CA PRO A 181 -4.45 5.57 -12.42
C PRO A 181 -5.24 5.42 -13.72
N GLU A 182 -5.56 6.55 -14.34
CA GLU A 182 -6.14 6.56 -15.68
C GLU A 182 -5.11 6.04 -16.69
N LEU A 183 -5.57 5.21 -17.63
CA LEU A 183 -4.75 4.72 -18.72
C LEU A 183 -4.83 5.71 -19.89
N SER A 184 -3.68 6.13 -20.40
CA SER A 184 -3.56 6.96 -21.61
C SER A 184 -3.11 6.14 -22.83
N SER A 185 -3.34 6.69 -24.02
CA SER A 185 -2.93 6.08 -25.30
C SER A 185 -1.40 6.04 -25.48
N ALA A 186 -0.64 6.87 -24.76
CA ALA A 186 0.81 6.79 -24.72
C ALA A 186 1.29 5.66 -23.79
N GLU A 187 0.65 5.50 -22.63
CA GLU A 187 0.98 4.46 -21.64
C GLU A 187 0.62 3.04 -22.09
N THR A 188 -0.30 2.88 -23.05
CA THR A 188 -0.53 1.58 -23.72
C THR A 188 0.65 1.16 -24.59
N ARG A 189 1.46 2.11 -25.09
CA ARG A 189 2.69 1.83 -25.85
C ARG A 189 3.91 1.66 -24.94
N ASN A 190 3.91 2.30 -23.77
CA ASN A 190 4.94 2.13 -22.76
C ASN A 190 4.34 1.77 -21.39
N PRO A 191 4.17 0.47 -21.08
CA PRO A 191 3.54 0.03 -19.84
C PRO A 191 4.36 0.36 -18.59
N LEU A 192 5.66 0.65 -18.73
CA LEU A 192 6.53 1.03 -17.61
C LEU A 192 6.15 2.40 -17.05
N ASP A 193 5.70 3.33 -17.90
CA ASP A 193 5.26 4.66 -17.46
C ASP A 193 4.01 4.57 -16.58
N PHE A 194 3.10 3.65 -16.92
CA PHE A 194 1.92 3.38 -16.10
C PHE A 194 2.31 2.81 -14.73
N VAL A 195 3.22 1.83 -14.68
CA VAL A 195 3.70 1.26 -13.41
C VAL A 195 4.36 2.33 -12.54
N TRP A 196 5.15 3.21 -13.16
CA TRP A 196 5.76 4.34 -12.47
C TRP A 196 4.72 5.33 -11.92
N LYS A 197 3.70 5.67 -12.71
CA LYS A 197 2.59 6.53 -12.28
C LYS A 197 1.81 5.94 -11.12
N ALA A 198 1.51 4.63 -11.18
CA ALA A 198 0.87 3.91 -10.07
C ALA A 198 1.72 3.98 -8.80
N GLN A 199 3.02 3.75 -8.92
CA GLN A 199 3.97 3.85 -7.81
C GLN A 199 3.98 5.26 -7.19
N LYS A 200 3.99 6.32 -8.00
CA LYS A 200 3.95 7.70 -7.49
C LYS A 200 2.68 8.00 -6.69
N LEU A 201 1.53 7.51 -7.15
CA LEU A 201 0.27 7.66 -6.45
C LEU A 201 0.27 6.92 -5.10
N ILE A 202 0.75 5.67 -5.07
CA ILE A 202 0.86 4.88 -3.84
C ILE A 202 1.84 5.54 -2.86
N GLN A 203 3.01 5.97 -3.33
CA GLN A 203 4.01 6.63 -2.48
C GLN A 203 3.48 7.93 -1.89
N ARG A 204 2.76 8.74 -2.67
CA ARG A 204 2.10 9.94 -2.15
C ARG A 204 1.13 9.59 -1.03
N LYS A 205 0.27 8.58 -1.24
CA LYS A 205 -0.72 8.13 -0.26
C LYS A 205 -0.10 7.52 0.99
N ARG A 206 1.01 6.79 0.84
CA ARG A 206 1.79 6.21 1.95
C ARG A 206 2.51 7.27 2.79
N ASN A 207 3.06 8.29 2.14
CA ASN A 207 3.78 9.38 2.81
C ASN A 207 2.85 10.46 3.36
N SER A 208 1.57 10.39 3.01
CA SER A 208 0.51 11.16 3.63
C SER A 208 0.40 10.75 5.10
N GLY A 209 0.43 11.70 6.02
CA GLY A 209 0.31 11.46 7.46
C GLY A 209 -1.00 10.76 7.87
N ALA A 210 -1.93 10.56 6.93
CA ALA A 210 -3.18 9.86 7.12
C ALA A 210 -2.97 8.43 7.63
N VAL A 211 -1.89 7.75 7.21
CA VAL A 211 -1.53 6.42 7.72
C VAL A 211 -1.20 6.47 9.21
N PHE A 212 -0.62 7.57 9.69
CA PHE A 212 -0.27 7.80 11.10
C PHE A 212 -1.46 8.29 11.93
N SER A 213 -2.41 9.00 11.33
CA SER A 213 -3.63 9.48 12.01
C SER A 213 -4.59 8.36 12.44
N TYR A 214 -4.45 7.15 11.90
CA TYR A 214 -5.20 5.98 12.37
C TYR A 214 -4.63 5.35 13.65
N TRP A 215 -3.44 5.75 14.11
CA TRP A 215 -2.82 5.20 15.32
C TRP A 215 -3.69 5.39 16.58
N PRO A 216 -4.27 6.59 16.87
CA PRO A 216 -5.14 6.75 18.04
C PRO A 216 -6.52 6.11 17.84
N ALA A 217 -6.97 5.90 16.59
CA ALA A 217 -8.29 5.36 16.27
C ALA A 217 -8.34 3.83 16.25
N SER A 218 -7.20 3.14 16.29
CA SER A 218 -7.14 1.67 16.33
C SER A 218 -7.72 1.08 17.62
N GLY A 219 -7.88 1.87 18.69
CA GLY A 219 -8.65 1.47 19.87
C GLY A 219 -10.17 1.42 19.64
N VAL A 220 -10.68 2.07 18.59
CA VAL A 220 -12.13 2.12 18.29
C VAL A 220 -12.58 0.91 17.45
N VAL A 221 -11.68 0.31 16.66
CA VAL A 221 -12.02 -0.88 15.86
C VAL A 221 -12.04 -2.16 16.70
N GLU A 222 -11.35 -2.20 17.84
CA GLU A 222 -11.45 -3.31 18.81
C GLU A 222 -12.82 -3.38 19.50
N GLU A 223 -13.61 -2.29 19.50
CA GLU A 223 -14.92 -2.24 20.15
C GLU A 223 -16.06 -2.78 19.28
N ILE A 224 -15.83 -2.95 17.97
CA ILE A 224 -16.85 -3.44 17.01
C ILE A 224 -16.85 -4.99 16.90
N TYR A 225 -15.83 -5.67 17.44
CA TYR A 225 -15.69 -7.14 17.39
C TYR A 225 -15.39 -7.78 18.77
N ARG A 226 -15.96 -7.23 19.86
CA ARG A 226 -16.16 -8.04 21.07
C ARG A 226 -17.50 -8.77 20.98
N PRO A 227 -17.56 -10.09 21.24
CA PRO A 227 -18.83 -10.79 21.46
C PRO A 227 -19.56 -10.26 22.69
#